data_AF-A0A1V2P3V0-F1
#
_entry.id   AF-A0A1V2P3V0-F1
#
_cell.length_a   1.000
_cell.length_b   1.000
_cell.length_c   1.000
_cell.angle_alpha   90.00
_cell.angle_beta   90.00
_cell.angle_gamma   90.00
#
_symmetry.space_group_name_H-M   'P 1'
#
loop_
_entity.id
_entity.type
_entity.pdbx_description
1 polymer ?
#
loop_
_entity_poly.entity_id
_entity_poly.type
_entity_poly.pdbx_seq_one_letter_code
_entity_poly.pdbx_strand_id
1 'polypeptide(L)'
;MTEWTALHPIIDAGDPDNVVRLTRDLTAAARKSLVEPLRAYEKELRTGTFVSNRYWGPRLCALTVAGAALLPTASSVAVWIARNGLREDETGTDVIDLVVAVLRDRRVSWLPDLVDRLALRLPSDRLDTDLRQLVTSLAAHTGIAPLATDGLVYSWIATGHADTGRSALARRLFEVDGVGPLLEDGGWPEKLAADPALDRTMMLEGCLYRLRRGGRAADLNGFLQVHKALAPTRDEVGMLAGDYEALLSNSHTPVAAMARHQLTLAGQAGAIKPCRQARATP
;
A
#
# COMPACT_ATOMS: atom_id res chain seq x y z
N MET A 1 22.01 -34.42 -2.65
CA MET A 1 20.90 -35.09 -3.36
C MET A 1 19.83 -35.62 -2.41
N THR A 2 20.17 -36.12 -1.22
CA THR A 2 19.22 -36.67 -0.23
C THR A 2 18.10 -35.70 0.18
N GLU A 3 18.41 -34.42 0.36
CA GLU A 3 17.43 -33.42 0.81
C GLU A 3 16.36 -33.11 -0.24
N TRP A 4 16.72 -33.09 -1.53
CA TRP A 4 15.73 -32.90 -2.61
C TRP A 4 14.81 -34.12 -2.73
N THR A 5 15.35 -35.34 -2.59
CA THR A 5 14.55 -36.57 -2.59
C THR A 5 13.52 -36.59 -1.45
N ALA A 6 13.80 -35.91 -0.32
CA ALA A 6 12.84 -35.76 0.77
C ALA A 6 11.85 -34.60 0.54
N LEU A 7 12.30 -33.46 0.00
CA LEU A 7 11.47 -32.27 -0.18
C LEU A 7 10.51 -32.38 -1.37
N HIS A 8 10.97 -32.93 -2.50
CA HIS A 8 10.19 -33.05 -3.72
C HIS A 8 8.82 -33.73 -3.53
N PRO A 9 8.70 -34.91 -2.89
CA PRO A 9 7.39 -35.56 -2.73
C PRO A 9 6.43 -34.74 -1.85
N ILE A 10 6.94 -33.94 -0.91
CA ILE A 10 6.12 -33.05 -0.06
C ILE A 10 5.55 -31.91 -0.91
N ILE A 11 6.38 -31.30 -1.77
CA ILE A 11 5.93 -30.25 -2.69
C ILE A 11 4.93 -30.83 -3.71
N ASP A 12 5.21 -32.03 -4.25
CA ASP A 12 4.35 -32.69 -5.22
C ASP A 12 2.98 -33.07 -4.65
N ALA A 13 2.95 -33.44 -3.36
CA ALA A 13 1.72 -33.68 -2.61
C ALA A 13 0.95 -32.40 -2.27
N GLY A 14 1.55 -31.21 -2.42
CA GLY A 14 0.91 -29.95 -2.07
C GLY A 14 0.84 -29.68 -0.57
N ASP A 15 1.84 -30.12 0.20
CA ASP A 15 1.85 -30.07 1.66
C ASP A 15 2.78 -28.95 2.19
N PRO A 16 2.30 -27.69 2.27
CA PRO A 16 3.15 -26.56 2.66
C PRO A 16 3.60 -26.64 4.13
N ASP A 17 2.82 -27.22 5.04
CA ASP A 17 3.19 -27.41 6.45
C ASP A 17 4.44 -28.28 6.59
N ASN A 18 4.48 -29.41 5.87
CA ASN A 18 5.65 -30.27 5.88
C ASN A 18 6.85 -29.63 5.15
N VAL A 19 6.63 -28.73 4.19
CA VAL A 19 7.71 -27.89 3.66
C VAL A 19 8.28 -26.98 4.76
N VAL A 20 7.44 -26.31 5.56
CA VAL A 20 7.92 -25.48 6.69
C VAL A 20 8.72 -26.34 7.67
N ARG A 21 8.19 -27.50 8.07
CA ARG A 21 8.86 -28.42 9.00
C ARG A 21 10.23 -28.87 8.49
N LEU A 22 10.31 -29.35 7.26
CA LEU A 22 11.55 -29.87 6.69
C LEU A 22 12.58 -28.75 6.46
N THR A 23 12.12 -27.54 6.12
CA THR A 23 13.01 -26.42 5.81
C THR A 23 13.47 -25.63 7.03
N ARG A 24 12.89 -25.82 8.22
CA ARG A 24 13.21 -25.08 9.44
C ARG A 24 14.70 -25.12 9.78
N ASP A 25 15.27 -26.33 9.85
CA ASP A 25 16.64 -26.56 10.35
C ASP A 25 17.70 -26.67 9.23
N LEU A 26 17.34 -26.31 8.00
CA LEU A 26 18.28 -26.36 6.88
C LEU A 26 19.39 -25.31 7.03
N THR A 27 20.63 -25.77 6.88
CA THR A 27 21.81 -24.91 6.79
C THR A 27 21.77 -24.04 5.53
N ALA A 28 22.56 -22.95 5.51
CA ALA A 28 22.66 -22.11 4.31
C ALA A 28 23.17 -22.88 3.07
N ALA A 29 24.09 -23.83 3.27
CA ALA A 29 24.60 -24.69 2.19
C ALA A 29 23.52 -25.64 1.65
N ALA A 30 22.75 -26.27 2.55
CA ALA A 30 21.61 -27.11 2.19
C ALA A 30 20.58 -26.32 1.36
N ARG A 31 20.14 -25.15 1.86
CA ARG A 31 19.20 -24.26 1.14
C ARG A 31 19.72 -23.91 -0.25
N LYS A 32 20.99 -23.52 -0.37
CA LYS A 32 21.62 -23.19 -1.66
C LYS A 32 21.58 -24.37 -2.63
N SER A 33 21.81 -25.59 -2.15
CA SER A 33 21.80 -26.80 -2.98
C SER A 33 20.41 -27.16 -3.54
N LEU A 34 19.34 -26.72 -2.86
CA LEU A 34 17.95 -26.99 -3.22
C LEU A 34 17.34 -25.97 -4.18
N VAL A 35 17.99 -24.82 -4.40
CA VAL A 35 17.47 -23.74 -5.27
C VAL A 35 17.28 -24.20 -6.72
N GLU A 36 18.30 -24.82 -7.32
CA GLU A 36 18.24 -25.25 -8.72
C GLU A 36 17.26 -26.41 -8.93
N PRO A 37 17.23 -27.46 -8.08
CA PRO A 37 16.17 -28.48 -8.14
C PRO A 37 14.75 -27.91 -8.03
N LEU A 38 14.51 -26.96 -7.11
CA LEU A 38 13.21 -26.30 -6.95
C LEU A 38 12.78 -25.58 -8.23
N ARG A 39 13.69 -24.82 -8.85
CA ARG A 39 13.42 -24.10 -10.11
C ARG A 39 13.18 -25.03 -11.28
N ALA A 40 13.94 -26.12 -11.37
CA ALA A 40 13.77 -27.12 -12.41
C ALA A 40 12.38 -27.76 -12.32
N TYR A 41 11.92 -28.07 -11.11
CA TYR A 41 10.60 -28.64 -10.87
C TYR A 41 9.45 -27.65 -11.15
N GLU A 42 9.56 -26.38 -10.70
CA GLU A 42 8.55 -25.34 -11.07
C GLU A 42 8.46 -25.17 -12.58
N LYS A 43 9.59 -25.20 -13.28
CA LYS A 43 9.63 -25.15 -14.75
C LYS A 43 8.95 -26.37 -15.37
N GLU A 44 9.26 -27.57 -14.90
CA GLU A 44 8.67 -28.82 -15.38
C GLU A 44 7.15 -28.82 -15.26
N LEU A 45 6.60 -28.43 -14.10
CA LEU A 45 5.17 -28.33 -13.89
C LEU A 45 4.48 -27.35 -14.84
N ARG A 46 5.18 -26.27 -15.25
CA ARG A 46 4.63 -25.23 -16.12
C ARG A 46 4.76 -25.55 -17.61
N THR A 47 5.77 -26.31 -18.01
CA THR A 47 6.05 -26.62 -19.43
C THR A 47 5.81 -28.07 -19.80
N GLY A 48 5.31 -28.89 -18.87
CA GLY A 48 5.04 -30.31 -19.07
C GLY A 48 3.94 -30.57 -20.11
N THR A 49 3.82 -31.83 -20.54
CA THR A 49 2.87 -32.24 -21.58
C THR A 49 1.39 -32.12 -21.13
N PHE A 50 1.14 -32.08 -19.81
CA PHE A 50 -0.19 -31.96 -19.20
C PHE A 50 -0.29 -30.73 -18.29
N VAL A 51 -0.43 -29.53 -18.89
CA VAL A 51 -0.66 -28.29 -18.15
C VAL A 51 -2.17 -28.04 -17.99
N SER A 52 -2.74 -28.42 -16.84
CA SER A 52 -4.09 -28.00 -16.46
C SER A 52 -4.09 -27.42 -15.04
N ASN A 53 -4.93 -26.43 -14.77
CA ASN A 53 -5.05 -25.82 -13.43
C ASN A 53 -5.29 -26.85 -12.33
N ARG A 54 -6.00 -27.94 -12.65
CA ARG A 54 -6.25 -29.05 -11.72
C ARG A 54 -4.99 -29.85 -11.37
N TYR A 55 -4.02 -29.90 -12.27
CA TYR A 55 -2.77 -30.62 -12.08
C TYR A 55 -1.75 -29.81 -11.27
N TRP A 56 -1.52 -28.53 -11.63
CA TRP A 56 -0.51 -27.72 -10.93
C TRP A 56 -1.06 -26.98 -9.71
N GLY A 57 -2.36 -26.69 -9.65
CA GLY A 57 -3.01 -25.96 -8.55
C GLY A 57 -2.69 -26.49 -7.15
N PRO A 58 -2.83 -27.81 -6.89
CA PRO A 58 -2.55 -28.39 -5.57
C PRO A 58 -1.12 -28.16 -5.06
N ARG A 59 -0.14 -27.94 -5.96
CA ARG A 59 1.28 -27.81 -5.62
C ARG A 59 1.68 -26.37 -5.30
N LEU A 60 0.83 -25.39 -5.60
CA LEU A 60 1.19 -23.98 -5.54
C LEU A 60 1.54 -23.50 -4.14
N CYS A 61 0.73 -23.88 -3.15
CA CYS A 61 0.95 -23.51 -1.76
C CYS A 61 2.35 -23.95 -1.30
N ALA A 62 2.66 -25.23 -1.52
CA ALA A 62 3.94 -25.82 -1.17
C ALA A 62 5.10 -25.22 -1.98
N LEU A 63 4.92 -24.92 -3.27
CA LEU A 63 5.91 -24.22 -4.09
C LEU A 63 6.18 -22.80 -3.57
N THR A 64 5.15 -22.05 -3.21
CA THR A 64 5.26 -20.69 -2.67
C THR A 64 6.04 -20.70 -1.36
N VAL A 65 5.70 -21.57 -0.42
CA VAL A 65 6.41 -21.74 0.85
C VAL A 65 7.85 -22.21 0.63
N ALA A 66 8.08 -23.17 -0.27
CA ALA A 66 9.43 -23.65 -0.60
C ALA A 66 10.31 -22.53 -1.20
N GLY A 67 9.74 -21.71 -2.08
CA GLY A 67 10.43 -20.54 -2.62
C GLY A 67 10.81 -19.53 -1.55
N ALA A 68 9.89 -19.20 -0.65
CA ALA A 68 10.16 -18.34 0.50
C ALA A 68 11.21 -18.93 1.46
N ALA A 69 11.27 -20.26 1.59
CA ALA A 69 12.23 -20.95 2.43
C ALA A 69 13.65 -21.01 1.83
N LEU A 70 13.76 -21.18 0.52
CA LEU A 70 15.01 -21.58 -0.12
C LEU A 70 15.69 -20.46 -0.90
N LEU A 71 14.92 -19.54 -1.49
CA LEU A 71 15.48 -18.55 -2.40
C LEU A 71 16.37 -17.53 -1.65
N PRO A 72 17.49 -17.10 -2.27
CA PRO A 72 18.55 -16.38 -1.56
C PRO A 72 18.33 -14.87 -1.46
N THR A 73 17.47 -14.27 -2.29
CA THR A 73 17.31 -12.81 -2.36
C THR A 73 15.85 -12.38 -2.37
N ALA A 74 15.58 -11.19 -1.84
CA ALA A 74 14.27 -10.54 -1.88
C ALA A 74 13.66 -10.50 -3.29
N SER A 75 14.44 -10.09 -4.30
CA SER A 75 13.97 -10.07 -5.71
C SER A 75 13.50 -11.44 -6.19
N SER A 76 14.29 -12.50 -5.92
CA SER A 76 13.93 -13.86 -6.33
C SER A 76 12.67 -14.38 -5.65
N VAL A 77 12.52 -14.14 -4.34
CA VAL A 77 11.32 -14.52 -3.58
C VAL A 77 10.09 -13.75 -4.09
N ALA A 78 10.22 -12.46 -4.32
CA ALA A 78 9.11 -11.63 -4.75
C ALA A 78 8.61 -12.02 -6.15
N VAL A 79 9.52 -12.34 -7.08
CA VAL A 79 9.16 -12.90 -8.41
C VAL A 79 8.50 -14.27 -8.26
N TRP A 80 9.00 -15.11 -7.36
CA TRP A 80 8.47 -16.44 -7.13
C TRP A 80 7.05 -16.44 -6.59
N ILE A 81 6.78 -15.61 -5.57
CA ILE A 81 5.43 -15.45 -4.99
C ILE A 81 4.45 -14.94 -6.04
N ALA A 82 4.84 -13.92 -6.83
CA ALA A 82 3.97 -13.40 -7.88
C ALA A 82 3.63 -14.44 -8.97
N ARG A 83 4.51 -15.43 -9.19
CA ARG A 83 4.32 -16.48 -10.20
C ARG A 83 3.48 -17.66 -9.72
N ASN A 84 3.65 -18.04 -8.45
CA ASN A 84 2.99 -19.22 -7.87
C ASN A 84 1.71 -18.86 -7.10
N GLY A 85 1.54 -17.60 -6.72
CA GLY A 85 0.37 -17.09 -6.02
C GLY A 85 0.38 -17.36 -4.52
N LEU A 86 -0.60 -16.77 -3.83
CA LEU A 86 -0.79 -16.86 -2.37
C LEU A 86 -2.12 -17.57 -2.02
N ARG A 87 -2.65 -18.37 -2.94
CA ARG A 87 -3.99 -18.96 -2.81
C ARG A 87 -4.04 -19.89 -1.61
N GLU A 88 -5.11 -19.79 -0.83
CA GLU A 88 -5.55 -20.87 0.06
C GLU A 88 -5.87 -22.11 -0.78
N ASP A 89 -5.44 -23.28 -0.29
CA ASP A 89 -5.85 -24.55 -0.88
C ASP A 89 -7.29 -24.92 -0.46
N GLU A 90 -7.85 -25.96 -1.09
CA GLU A 90 -9.18 -26.49 -0.73
C GLU A 90 -9.25 -27.01 0.71
N THR A 91 -8.12 -27.13 1.40
CA THR A 91 -8.01 -27.61 2.78
C THR A 91 -8.01 -26.50 3.84
N GLY A 92 -8.01 -25.23 3.41
CA GLY A 92 -8.05 -24.06 4.28
C GLY A 92 -6.71 -23.70 4.90
N THR A 93 -5.60 -24.13 4.30
CA THR A 93 -4.25 -23.80 4.78
C THR A 93 -3.91 -22.35 4.44
N ASP A 94 -3.60 -21.54 5.46
CA ASP A 94 -3.15 -20.16 5.27
C ASP A 94 -1.67 -20.12 4.83
N VAL A 95 -1.46 -20.09 3.52
CA VAL A 95 -0.15 -20.01 2.88
C VAL A 95 0.61 -18.75 3.29
N ILE A 96 -0.11 -17.65 3.56
CA ILE A 96 0.50 -16.37 3.92
C ILE A 96 1.16 -16.51 5.30
N ASP A 97 0.47 -17.09 6.26
CA ASP A 97 1.00 -17.36 7.60
C ASP A 97 2.22 -18.28 7.56
N LEU A 98 2.21 -19.31 6.70
CA LEU A 98 3.37 -20.20 6.51
C LEU A 98 4.56 -19.48 5.89
N VAL A 99 4.35 -18.62 4.88
CA VAL A 99 5.41 -17.79 4.28
C VAL A 99 5.99 -16.83 5.31
N VAL A 100 5.14 -16.17 6.11
CA VAL A 100 5.57 -15.27 7.19
C VAL A 100 6.39 -16.03 8.24
N ALA A 101 5.93 -17.21 8.67
CA ALA A 101 6.62 -18.06 9.63
C ALA A 101 8.02 -18.46 9.15
N VAL A 102 8.13 -18.93 7.90
CA VAL A 102 9.40 -19.31 7.30
C VAL A 102 10.38 -18.14 7.20
N LEU A 103 9.92 -16.98 6.72
CA LEU A 103 10.79 -15.81 6.57
C LEU A 103 11.25 -15.25 7.92
N ARG A 104 10.39 -15.30 8.95
CA ARG A 104 10.71 -14.96 10.33
C ARG A 104 11.80 -15.87 10.90
N ASP A 105 11.66 -17.18 10.72
CA ASP A 105 12.64 -18.15 11.22
C ASP A 105 14.00 -18.01 10.55
N ARG A 106 14.03 -17.67 9.25
CA ARG A 106 15.28 -17.45 8.50
C ARG A 106 16.07 -16.21 8.94
N ARG A 107 15.43 -15.22 9.57
CA ARG A 107 16.04 -13.95 10.02
C ARG A 107 16.94 -13.27 8.97
N VAL A 108 16.46 -13.20 7.73
CA VAL A 108 17.22 -12.65 6.60
C VAL A 108 17.31 -11.12 6.66
N SER A 109 18.50 -10.58 6.40
CA SER A 109 18.73 -9.12 6.40
C SER A 109 18.02 -8.38 5.28
N TRP A 110 17.66 -9.08 4.20
CA TRP A 110 16.96 -8.50 3.04
C TRP A 110 15.44 -8.46 3.19
N LEU A 111 14.88 -8.83 4.34
CA LEU A 111 13.42 -8.86 4.54
C LEU A 111 12.74 -7.50 4.26
N PRO A 112 13.30 -6.34 4.65
CA PRO A 112 12.70 -5.04 4.30
C PRO A 112 12.64 -4.79 2.79
N ASP A 113 13.69 -5.14 2.04
CA ASP A 113 13.69 -5.04 0.56
C ASP A 113 12.63 -5.98 -0.07
N LEU A 114 12.35 -7.14 0.54
CA LEU A 114 11.25 -7.99 0.09
C LEU A 114 9.89 -7.31 0.30
N VAL A 115 9.66 -6.70 1.47
CA VAL A 115 8.42 -5.98 1.77
C VAL A 115 8.17 -4.88 0.74
N ASP A 116 9.17 -4.04 0.45
CA ASP A 116 9.05 -2.96 -0.54
C ASP A 116 8.75 -3.49 -1.95
N ARG A 117 9.41 -4.58 -2.35
CA ARG A 117 9.15 -5.21 -3.66
C ARG A 117 7.77 -5.82 -3.79
N LEU A 118 7.20 -6.32 -2.71
CA LEU A 118 5.83 -6.82 -2.68
C LEU A 118 4.83 -5.65 -2.65
N ALA A 119 5.11 -4.60 -1.89
CA ALA A 119 4.30 -3.38 -1.87
C ALA A 119 4.24 -2.69 -3.24
N LEU A 120 5.33 -2.72 -4.02
CA LEU A 120 5.38 -2.21 -5.40
C LEU A 120 4.56 -3.05 -6.40
N ARG A 121 4.16 -4.27 -6.03
CA ARG A 121 3.32 -5.14 -6.87
C ARG A 121 1.83 -5.01 -6.57
N LEU A 122 1.46 -4.35 -5.48
CA LEU A 122 0.04 -4.15 -5.17
C LEU A 122 -0.63 -3.33 -6.28
N PRO A 123 -1.76 -3.78 -6.82
CA PRO A 123 -2.51 -3.03 -7.81
C PRO A 123 -3.09 -1.74 -7.19
N SER A 124 -3.16 -0.67 -7.98
CA SER A 124 -3.69 0.63 -7.57
C SER A 124 -5.15 0.86 -7.99
N ASP A 125 -5.79 -0.14 -8.59
CA ASP A 125 -7.14 -0.05 -9.16
C ASP A 125 -8.12 -1.11 -8.59
N ARG A 126 -7.61 -2.07 -7.81
CA ARG A 126 -8.39 -3.12 -7.16
C ARG A 126 -7.73 -3.58 -5.87
N LEU A 127 -8.50 -4.22 -4.99
CA LEU A 127 -7.97 -4.80 -3.77
C LEU A 127 -7.39 -6.20 -4.05
N ASP A 128 -6.13 -6.41 -3.70
CA ASP A 128 -5.49 -7.72 -3.62
C ASP A 128 -5.29 -8.09 -2.15
N THR A 129 -6.30 -8.77 -1.58
CA THR A 129 -6.36 -9.06 -0.13
C THR A 129 -5.18 -9.90 0.33
N ASP A 130 -4.80 -10.91 -0.44
CA ASP A 130 -3.76 -11.87 -0.09
C ASP A 130 -2.38 -11.21 -0.09
N LEU A 131 -2.04 -10.50 -1.18
CA LEU A 131 -0.76 -9.80 -1.26
C LEU A 131 -0.66 -8.69 -0.21
N ARG A 132 -1.77 -7.98 0.07
CA ARG A 132 -1.83 -6.98 1.12
C ARG A 132 -1.57 -7.60 2.50
N GLN A 133 -2.23 -8.71 2.83
CA GLN A 133 -2.02 -9.40 4.09
C GLN A 133 -0.57 -9.84 4.23
N LEU A 134 0.04 -10.39 3.18
CA LEU A 134 1.47 -10.73 3.21
C LEU A 134 2.36 -9.51 3.48
N VAL A 135 2.18 -8.42 2.74
CA VAL A 135 2.98 -7.19 2.90
C VAL A 135 2.86 -6.65 4.32
N THR A 136 1.65 -6.58 4.84
CA THR A 136 1.35 -5.96 6.15
C THR A 136 1.81 -6.85 7.30
N SER A 137 1.63 -8.17 7.22
CA SER A 137 2.16 -9.13 8.19
C SER A 137 3.70 -9.13 8.25
N LEU A 138 4.37 -9.02 7.10
CA LEU A 138 5.84 -8.91 7.05
C LEU A 138 6.33 -7.55 7.57
N ALA A 139 5.66 -6.45 7.23
CA ALA A 139 6.05 -5.12 7.71
C ALA A 139 5.84 -4.98 9.23
N ALA A 140 4.76 -5.54 9.77
CA ALA A 140 4.53 -5.60 11.21
C ALA A 140 5.64 -6.39 11.92
N HIS A 141 6.15 -7.45 11.29
CA HIS A 141 7.25 -8.24 11.84
C HIS A 141 8.60 -7.50 11.82
N THR A 142 8.91 -6.76 10.75
CA THR A 142 10.16 -5.98 10.67
C THR A 142 10.12 -4.71 11.50
N GLY A 143 8.92 -4.20 11.82
CA GLY A 143 8.71 -2.90 12.44
C GLY A 143 9.05 -1.71 11.51
N ILE A 144 9.34 -1.99 10.25
CA ILE A 144 9.71 -0.99 9.24
C ILE A 144 8.49 -0.79 8.33
N ALA A 145 8.04 0.45 8.22
CA ALA A 145 6.97 0.80 7.29
C ALA A 145 7.42 0.54 5.84
N PRO A 146 6.57 -0.10 5.02
CA PRO A 146 6.86 -0.30 3.61
C PRO A 146 6.94 1.04 2.88
N LEU A 147 7.59 1.05 1.72
CA LEU A 147 7.49 2.15 0.77
C LEU A 147 6.02 2.49 0.51
N ALA A 148 5.65 3.77 0.62
CA ALA A 148 4.30 4.23 0.31
C ALA A 148 4.05 4.15 -1.20
N THR A 149 3.36 3.10 -1.64
CA THR A 149 3.00 2.85 -3.05
C THR A 149 1.53 3.15 -3.31
N ASP A 150 1.18 3.34 -4.58
CA ASP A 150 -0.20 3.63 -5.00
C ASP A 150 -1.15 2.50 -4.64
N GLY A 151 -0.70 1.25 -4.75
CA GLY A 151 -1.47 0.08 -4.33
C GLY A 151 -1.70 0.00 -2.83
N LEU A 152 -0.73 0.44 -2.00
CA LEU A 152 -0.94 0.55 -0.55
C LEU A 152 -1.91 1.68 -0.19
N VAL A 153 -1.86 2.80 -0.91
CA VAL A 153 -2.85 3.88 -0.75
C VAL A 153 -4.25 3.37 -1.11
N TYR A 154 -4.40 2.76 -2.29
CA TYR A 154 -5.68 2.18 -2.71
C TYR A 154 -6.20 1.19 -1.67
N SER A 155 -5.35 0.26 -1.24
CA SER A 155 -5.67 -0.74 -0.23
C SER A 155 -6.10 -0.13 1.11
N TRP A 156 -5.41 0.90 1.58
CA TRP A 156 -5.78 1.60 2.80
C TRP A 156 -7.18 2.21 2.68
N ILE A 157 -7.45 2.95 1.60
CA ILE A 157 -8.74 3.58 1.38
C ILE A 157 -9.86 2.53 1.16
N ALA A 158 -9.56 1.42 0.49
CA ALA A 158 -10.53 0.35 0.27
C ALA A 158 -10.90 -0.39 1.58
N THR A 159 -9.97 -0.54 2.52
CA THR A 159 -10.14 -1.39 3.71
C THR A 159 -10.40 -0.62 5.00
N GLY A 160 -10.11 0.68 5.06
CA GLY A 160 -10.17 1.43 6.32
C GLY A 160 -8.91 1.35 7.18
N HIS A 161 -7.94 0.49 6.83
CA HIS A 161 -6.83 0.15 7.69
C HIS A 161 -5.49 0.61 7.10
N ALA A 162 -4.88 1.61 7.74
CA ALA A 162 -3.49 1.97 7.48
C ALA A 162 -2.62 1.11 8.40
N ASP A 163 -2.36 -0.13 7.97
CA ASP A 163 -1.66 -1.15 8.75
C ASP A 163 -0.26 -0.66 9.20
N THR A 164 0.42 0.18 8.40
CA THR A 164 1.69 0.86 8.74
C THR A 164 1.87 2.15 7.92
N GLY A 165 2.76 3.06 8.36
CA GLY A 165 3.22 4.18 7.53
C GLY A 165 2.18 5.25 7.19
N ARG A 166 1.15 5.43 8.04
CA ARG A 166 -0.03 6.26 7.75
C ARG A 166 0.28 7.65 7.20
N SER A 167 1.21 8.40 7.81
CA SER A 167 1.56 9.74 7.34
C SER A 167 2.30 9.73 5.99
N ALA A 168 3.02 8.65 5.66
CA ALA A 168 3.65 8.49 4.35
C ALA A 168 2.60 8.12 3.29
N LEU A 169 1.66 7.25 3.61
CA LEU A 169 0.52 6.92 2.75
C LEU A 169 -0.38 8.13 2.50
N ALA A 170 -0.62 8.97 3.52
CA ALA A 170 -1.40 10.19 3.38
C ALA A 170 -0.72 11.21 2.45
N ARG A 171 0.61 11.36 2.51
CA ARG A 171 1.33 12.18 1.52
C ARG A 171 1.18 11.60 0.12
N ARG A 172 1.37 10.28 -0.02
CA ARG A 172 1.24 9.61 -1.31
C ARG A 172 -0.18 9.71 -1.87
N LEU A 173 -1.22 9.68 -1.03
CA LEU A 173 -2.63 9.83 -1.43
C LEU A 173 -2.88 11.06 -2.33
N PHE A 174 -2.21 12.18 -2.06
CA PHE A 174 -2.34 13.41 -2.85
C PHE A 174 -1.56 13.39 -4.18
N GLU A 175 -0.77 12.34 -4.42
CA GLU A 175 0.00 12.15 -5.64
C GLU A 175 -0.60 11.06 -6.55
N VAL A 176 -1.49 10.21 -6.04
CA VAL A 176 -2.11 9.11 -6.79
C VAL A 176 -3.33 9.57 -7.59
N ASP A 177 -3.50 9.02 -8.78
CA ASP A 177 -4.69 9.18 -9.62
C ASP A 177 -5.67 8.01 -9.42
N GLY A 178 -6.99 8.22 -9.57
CA GLY A 178 -7.99 7.16 -9.48
C GLY A 178 -8.55 6.86 -8.09
N VAL A 179 -8.06 7.52 -7.04
CA VAL A 179 -8.51 7.32 -5.66
C VAL A 179 -9.70 8.20 -5.27
N GLY A 180 -10.04 9.24 -6.04
CA GLY A 180 -11.10 10.19 -5.66
C GLY A 180 -12.48 9.56 -5.52
N PRO A 181 -12.95 8.72 -6.47
CA PRO A 181 -14.22 8.01 -6.30
C PRO A 181 -14.27 7.14 -5.03
N LEU A 182 -13.16 6.46 -4.73
CA LEU A 182 -13.06 5.60 -3.55
C LEU A 182 -13.11 6.41 -2.24
N LEU A 183 -12.62 7.65 -2.24
CA LEU A 183 -12.76 8.55 -1.09
C LEU A 183 -14.22 8.92 -0.85
N GLU A 184 -14.98 9.24 -1.90
CA GLU A 184 -16.39 9.63 -1.81
C GLU A 184 -17.26 8.49 -1.26
N ASP A 185 -17.12 7.29 -1.82
CA ASP A 185 -17.95 6.13 -1.45
C ASP A 185 -17.70 5.67 0.00
N GLY A 186 -16.49 5.86 0.51
CA GLY A 186 -16.06 5.33 1.82
C GLY A 186 -16.25 6.28 3.01
N GLY A 187 -16.79 7.49 2.81
CA GLY A 187 -16.86 8.52 3.85
C GLY A 187 -15.48 8.92 4.38
N TRP A 188 -14.48 8.88 3.50
CA TRP A 188 -13.09 9.19 3.85
C TRP A 188 -12.80 10.66 4.13
N PRO A 189 -13.46 11.65 3.51
CA PRO A 189 -13.25 13.05 3.83
C PRO A 189 -13.27 13.34 5.35
N GLU A 190 -14.30 12.87 6.03
CA GLU A 190 -14.47 13.05 7.47
C GLU A 190 -13.45 12.25 8.27
N LYS A 191 -13.17 11.00 7.86
CA LYS A 191 -12.18 10.13 8.52
C LYS A 191 -10.77 10.73 8.47
N LEU A 192 -10.37 11.23 7.30
CA LEU A 192 -9.06 11.86 7.09
C LEU A 192 -8.96 13.18 7.83
N ALA A 193 -10.02 13.98 7.85
CA ALA A 193 -10.03 15.26 8.57
C ALA A 193 -10.01 15.08 10.10
N ALA A 194 -10.59 14.00 10.61
CA ALA A 194 -10.66 13.69 12.04
C ALA A 194 -9.48 12.85 12.55
N ASP A 195 -8.58 12.34 11.69
CA ASP A 195 -7.47 11.49 12.12
C ASP A 195 -6.39 12.31 12.84
N PRO A 196 -6.18 12.13 14.16
CA PRO A 196 -5.20 12.90 14.92
C PRO A 196 -3.74 12.54 14.57
N ALA A 197 -3.50 11.43 13.87
CA ALA A 197 -2.16 11.02 13.43
C ALA A 197 -1.72 11.73 12.14
N LEU A 198 -2.61 12.48 11.48
CA LEU A 198 -2.33 13.21 10.26
C LEU A 198 -2.07 14.68 10.58
N ASP A 199 -0.94 15.19 10.11
CA ASP A 199 -0.62 16.61 10.24
C ASP A 199 -1.58 17.44 9.38
N ARG A 200 -2.29 18.37 10.03
CA ARG A 200 -3.36 19.15 9.41
C ARG A 200 -2.85 20.04 8.28
N THR A 201 -1.68 20.66 8.45
CA THR A 201 -1.08 21.51 7.42
C THR A 201 -0.69 20.68 6.19
N MET A 202 -0.05 19.52 6.40
CA MET A 202 0.28 18.57 5.33
C MET A 202 -0.97 18.12 4.56
N MET A 203 -2.08 17.86 5.25
CA MET A 203 -3.34 17.49 4.60
C MET A 203 -3.92 18.63 3.74
N LEU A 204 -3.89 19.87 4.23
CA LEU A 204 -4.36 21.04 3.48
C LEU A 204 -3.47 21.31 2.26
N GLU A 205 -2.15 21.36 2.44
CA GLU A 205 -1.17 21.55 1.36
C GLU A 205 -1.29 20.44 0.31
N GLY A 206 -1.44 19.19 0.73
CA GLY A 206 -1.66 18.04 -0.14
C GLY A 206 -2.95 18.16 -0.95
N CYS A 207 -4.06 18.56 -0.32
CA CYS A 207 -5.32 18.85 -1.02
C CYS A 207 -5.13 19.92 -2.10
N LEU A 208 -4.51 21.05 -1.76
CA LEU A 208 -4.30 22.16 -2.70
C LEU A 208 -3.35 21.75 -3.83
N TYR A 209 -2.30 20.98 -3.53
CA TYR A 209 -1.38 20.42 -4.52
C TYR A 209 -2.14 19.52 -5.52
N ARG A 210 -2.93 18.56 -5.01
CA ARG A 210 -3.69 17.62 -5.84
C ARG A 210 -4.71 18.32 -6.73
N LEU A 211 -5.42 19.32 -6.20
CA LEU A 211 -6.40 20.12 -6.92
C LEU A 211 -5.75 20.99 -8.00
N ARG A 212 -4.55 21.51 -7.75
CA ARG A 212 -3.78 22.29 -8.72
C ARG A 212 -3.22 21.43 -9.85
N ARG A 213 -2.75 20.23 -9.54
CA ARG A 213 -2.25 19.27 -10.53
C ARG A 213 -3.33 18.92 -11.57
N GLY A 214 -4.60 19.03 -11.21
CA GLY A 214 -5.72 18.72 -12.11
C GLY A 214 -5.87 17.22 -12.34
N GLY A 215 -6.76 16.83 -13.25
CA GLY A 215 -7.06 15.42 -13.52
C GLY A 215 -8.52 15.22 -13.90
N ARG A 216 -9.01 13.98 -13.75
CA ARG A 216 -10.42 13.67 -14.02
C ARG A 216 -11.32 14.35 -12.98
N ALA A 217 -12.50 14.81 -13.40
CA ALA A 217 -13.45 15.47 -12.51
C ALA A 217 -13.82 14.62 -11.28
N ALA A 218 -14.03 13.31 -11.48
CA ALA A 218 -14.35 12.37 -10.38
C ALA A 218 -13.20 12.26 -9.36
N ASP A 219 -11.94 12.33 -9.80
CA ASP A 219 -10.80 12.35 -8.90
C ASP A 219 -10.78 13.64 -8.08
N LEU A 220 -10.95 14.79 -8.73
CA LEU A 220 -10.94 16.11 -8.09
C LEU A 220 -12.08 16.30 -7.09
N ASN A 221 -13.27 15.76 -7.38
CA ASN A 221 -14.43 15.88 -6.48
C ASN A 221 -14.17 15.23 -5.12
N GLY A 222 -13.54 14.04 -5.07
CA GLY A 222 -13.17 13.40 -3.81
C GLY A 222 -12.26 14.29 -2.95
N PHE A 223 -11.25 14.93 -3.56
CA PHE A 223 -10.36 15.84 -2.84
C PHE A 223 -11.01 17.18 -2.46
N LEU A 224 -12.00 17.66 -3.22
CA LEU A 224 -12.83 18.80 -2.81
C LEU A 224 -13.66 18.46 -1.56
N GLN A 225 -14.16 17.23 -1.43
CA GLN A 225 -14.85 16.81 -0.21
C GLN A 225 -13.88 16.72 0.97
N VAL A 226 -12.67 16.17 0.79
CA VAL A 226 -11.63 16.17 1.84
C VAL A 226 -11.32 17.58 2.31
N HIS A 227 -11.11 18.52 1.38
CA HIS A 227 -10.88 19.93 1.69
C HIS A 227 -12.05 20.55 2.48
N LYS A 228 -13.29 20.27 2.06
CA LYS A 228 -14.50 20.73 2.75
C LYS A 228 -14.61 20.15 4.17
N ALA A 229 -14.30 18.86 4.36
CA ALA A 229 -14.32 18.19 5.64
C ALA A 229 -13.23 18.71 6.60
N LEU A 230 -12.06 19.08 6.07
CA LEU A 230 -11.01 19.75 6.85
C LEU A 230 -11.46 21.11 7.38
N ALA A 231 -12.42 21.78 6.71
CA ALA A 231 -12.98 23.07 7.08
C ALA A 231 -11.88 24.09 7.47
N PRO A 232 -11.02 24.49 6.51
CA PRO A 232 -9.89 25.36 6.81
C PRO A 232 -10.35 26.66 7.45
N THR A 233 -9.64 27.07 8.49
CA THR A 233 -9.87 28.34 9.16
C THR A 233 -9.38 29.49 8.29
N ARG A 234 -9.84 30.71 8.61
CA ARG A 234 -9.42 31.91 7.87
C ARG A 234 -7.92 32.16 7.96
N ASP A 235 -7.32 31.86 9.11
CA ASP A 235 -5.87 32.01 9.32
C ASP A 235 -5.08 31.00 8.46
N GLU A 236 -5.55 29.75 8.38
CA GLU A 236 -4.97 28.72 7.49
C GLU A 236 -5.08 29.11 6.02
N VAL A 237 -6.24 29.63 5.58
CA VAL A 237 -6.42 30.15 4.23
C VAL A 237 -5.50 31.35 3.97
N GLY A 238 -5.32 32.23 4.96
CA GLY A 238 -4.41 33.37 4.87
C GLY A 238 -2.95 32.96 4.72
N MET A 239 -2.50 31.95 5.48
CA MET A 239 -1.14 31.40 5.36
C MET A 239 -0.90 30.74 3.99
N LEU A 240 -1.92 30.07 3.43
CA LEU A 240 -1.85 29.38 2.14
C LEU A 240 -2.43 30.21 0.98
N ALA A 241 -2.55 31.53 1.12
CA ALA A 241 -3.27 32.38 0.15
C ALA A 241 -2.72 32.24 -1.27
N GLY A 242 -1.39 32.21 -1.44
CA GLY A 242 -0.75 32.04 -2.75
C GLY A 242 -1.08 30.70 -3.42
N ASP A 243 -1.27 29.64 -2.63
CA ASP A 243 -1.68 28.33 -3.16
C ASP A 243 -3.14 28.31 -3.61
N TYR A 244 -4.03 29.01 -2.91
CA TYR A 244 -5.42 29.21 -3.36
C TYR A 244 -5.50 30.12 -4.59
N GLU A 245 -4.70 31.19 -4.65
CA GLU A 245 -4.64 32.08 -5.82
C GLU A 245 -4.17 31.32 -7.06
N ALA A 246 -3.19 30.42 -6.92
CA ALA A 246 -2.72 29.57 -8.01
C ALA A 246 -3.82 28.66 -8.59
N LEU A 247 -4.82 28.27 -7.79
CA LEU A 247 -5.98 27.50 -8.26
C LEU A 247 -6.93 28.33 -9.15
N LEU A 248 -6.94 29.66 -9.03
CA LEU A 248 -7.82 30.51 -9.84
C LEU A 248 -7.41 30.55 -11.31
N SER A 249 -6.11 30.42 -11.59
CA SER A 249 -5.56 30.56 -12.94
C SER A 249 -5.60 29.27 -13.75
N ASN A 250 -5.62 28.09 -13.10
CA ASN A 250 -5.27 26.82 -13.75
C ASN A 250 -6.19 25.64 -13.39
N SER A 251 -7.38 25.86 -12.83
CA SER A 251 -8.21 24.75 -12.32
C SER A 251 -9.60 24.63 -12.97
N HIS A 252 -10.14 23.42 -12.93
CA HIS A 252 -11.52 23.09 -13.30
C HIS A 252 -12.52 24.01 -12.56
N THR A 253 -13.63 24.39 -13.19
CA THR A 253 -14.59 25.41 -12.68
C THR A 253 -14.97 25.26 -11.21
N PRO A 254 -15.26 24.05 -10.68
CA PRO A 254 -15.62 23.88 -9.26
C PRO A 254 -14.46 24.21 -8.30
N VAL A 255 -13.23 23.89 -8.68
CA VAL A 255 -12.02 24.14 -7.87
C VAL A 255 -11.72 25.63 -7.80
N ALA A 256 -11.81 26.33 -8.93
CA ALA A 256 -11.63 27.79 -8.97
C ALA A 256 -12.72 28.52 -8.17
N ALA A 257 -13.97 28.03 -8.22
CA ALA A 257 -15.06 28.58 -7.42
C ALA A 257 -14.83 28.39 -5.91
N MET A 258 -14.39 27.20 -5.50
CA MET A 258 -14.01 26.91 -4.11
C MET A 258 -12.89 27.85 -3.64
N ALA A 259 -11.82 27.98 -4.42
CA ALA A 259 -10.68 28.81 -4.04
C ALA A 259 -11.06 30.29 -3.88
N ARG A 260 -11.86 30.82 -4.82
CA ARG A 260 -12.38 32.19 -4.74
C ARG A 260 -13.23 32.41 -3.50
N HIS A 261 -14.09 31.45 -3.16
CA HIS A 261 -14.95 31.52 -1.99
C HIS A 261 -14.11 31.61 -0.70
N GLN A 262 -13.11 30.74 -0.54
CA GLN A 262 -12.23 30.73 0.64
C GLN A 262 -11.43 32.03 0.77
N LEU A 263 -10.81 32.52 -0.31
CA LEU A 263 -10.07 33.78 -0.32
C LEU A 263 -10.97 34.98 0.06
N THR A 264 -12.22 34.99 -0.42
CA THR A 264 -13.19 36.03 -0.06
C THR A 264 -13.52 36.02 1.44
N LEU A 265 -13.77 34.84 2.01
CA LEU A 265 -14.06 34.70 3.45
C LEU A 265 -12.86 35.11 4.33
N ALA A 266 -11.64 34.78 3.91
CA ALA A 266 -10.43 35.19 4.62
C ALA A 266 -10.18 36.71 4.51
N GLY A 267 -10.34 37.30 3.32
CA GLY A 267 -10.17 38.73 3.09
C GLY A 267 -11.18 39.61 3.84
N GLN A 268 -12.42 39.14 3.99
CA GLN A 268 -13.44 39.82 4.81
C GLN A 268 -13.06 39.90 6.28
N ALA A 269 -12.27 38.97 6.82
CA ALA A 269 -11.78 39.04 8.20
C ALA A 269 -10.59 39.98 8.37
N GLY A 270 -9.69 40.04 7.38
CA GLY A 270 -8.58 41.01 7.36
C GLY A 270 -9.04 42.46 7.23
N ALA A 271 -10.20 42.70 6.59
CA ALA A 271 -10.82 44.02 6.48
C ALA A 271 -11.52 44.49 7.79
N ILE A 272 -11.84 43.58 8.72
CA ILE A 272 -12.37 43.90 10.06
C ILE A 272 -11.19 44.10 11.02
N LYS A 273 -10.33 45.06 10.71
CA LYS A 273 -9.51 45.74 11.74
C LYS A 273 -9.37 47.22 11.38
N PRO A 274 -10.32 48.04 11.84
CA PRO A 274 -9.92 49.32 12.41
C PRO A 274 -10.78 49.70 13.62
N CYS A 275 -10.19 49.66 14.81
CA CYS A 275 -10.58 50.58 15.88
C CYS A 275 -9.32 51.33 16.32
N ARG A 276 -8.92 52.31 15.50
CA ARG A 276 -8.19 53.47 16.02
C ARG A 276 -9.14 54.18 16.98
N GLN A 277 -8.89 54.06 18.27
CA GLN A 277 -9.50 54.96 19.25
C GLN A 277 -9.03 56.39 18.91
N ALA A 278 -9.92 57.20 18.37
CA ALA A 278 -9.76 58.64 18.37
C ALA A 278 -9.93 59.11 19.83
N ARG A 279 -8.83 59.49 20.49
CA ARG A 279 -8.91 60.33 21.67
C ARG A 279 -9.29 61.74 21.21
N ALA A 280 -10.52 62.14 21.52
CA ALA A 280 -10.89 63.54 21.58
C ALA A 280 -10.43 64.10 22.94
N THR A 281 -9.58 65.12 22.89
CA THR A 281 -9.22 65.95 24.04
C THR A 281 -9.95 67.28 23.85
N PRO A 282 -10.65 67.81 24.86
CA PRO A 282 -10.69 69.23 25.11
C PRO A 282 -9.53 69.66 26.03
#